data_AF-A0A968MYR4-F1
#
_entry.id   AF-A0A968MYR4-F1
#
_cell.length_a   1.000
_cell.length_b   1.000
_cell.length_c   1.000
_cell.angle_alpha   90.00
_cell.angle_beta   90.00
_cell.angle_gamma   90.00
#
_symmetry.space_group_name_H-M   'P 1'
#
loop_
_entity.id
_entity.type
_entity.pdbx_description
1 polymer ?
#
loop_
_entity_poly.entity_id
_entity_poly.type
_entity_poly.pdbx_seq_one_letter_code
_entity_poly.pdbx_strand_id
1 'polypeptide(L)'
;MVDGSSGVIDFASVTGNVKTIFQKKDPRFHATIFYNGQPWQGDTLRLYWGTRTGGVVTEAPAKDAKGPDATKTGFILKKFLDENLKRPKDGESDQDWIVFRYGEILLNYAEAAFELSKTDDAKWGVNQIRERAGILPLETITLGNVRHERQIELVFETHRFWDLRRWRIAQQTLTGTFHAALPYFDVDLKTYFFRVANADGFDRIFKPQHYYLPITESRINNNPKLVENPGY
;
A
#
# COMPACT_ATOMS: atom_id res chain seq x y z
N MET A 1 -1.01 2.18 -22.71
CA MET A 1 0.00 2.06 -21.64
C MET A 1 -0.34 3.12 -20.59
N VAL A 2 -0.34 2.76 -19.31
CA VAL A 2 -0.57 3.73 -18.22
C VAL A 2 0.75 4.41 -17.86
N ASP A 3 0.70 5.68 -17.47
CA ASP A 3 1.89 6.51 -17.20
C ASP A 3 2.49 6.31 -15.81
N GLY A 4 1.87 5.46 -14.99
CA GLY A 4 2.28 5.21 -13.60
C GLY A 4 2.12 6.42 -12.69
N SER A 5 1.42 7.48 -13.14
CA SER A 5 1.03 8.57 -12.26
C SER A 5 0.05 8.06 -11.22
N SER A 6 0.06 8.68 -10.03
CA SER A 6 -0.94 8.39 -9.00
C SER A 6 -2.29 8.92 -9.48
N GLY A 7 -3.02 8.14 -10.29
CA GLY A 7 -4.35 8.51 -10.73
C GLY A 7 -5.23 8.69 -9.50
N VAL A 8 -5.62 9.92 -9.18
CA VAL A 8 -6.44 10.21 -8.01
C VAL A 8 -7.85 9.74 -8.32
N ILE A 9 -8.27 8.64 -7.71
CA ILE A 9 -9.69 8.32 -7.65
C ILE A 9 -10.25 9.17 -6.53
N ASP A 10 -11.17 10.06 -6.86
CA ASP A 10 -12.02 10.67 -5.85
C ASP A 10 -13.08 9.65 -5.42
N PHE A 11 -12.77 8.91 -4.37
CA PHE A 11 -13.66 7.89 -3.85
C PHE A 11 -14.96 8.46 -3.30
N ALA A 12 -15.03 9.76 -2.98
CA ALA A 12 -16.25 10.37 -2.48
C ALA A 12 -17.30 10.59 -3.57
N SER A 13 -16.87 10.70 -4.83
CA SER A 13 -17.76 10.97 -5.97
C SER A 13 -17.84 9.84 -6.99
N VAL A 14 -16.90 8.89 -6.98
CA VAL A 14 -16.88 7.80 -7.96
C VAL A 14 -18.06 6.83 -7.76
N THR A 15 -18.76 6.55 -8.86
CA THR A 15 -19.80 5.51 -8.93
C THR A 15 -19.61 4.71 -10.21
N GLY A 16 -19.75 3.39 -10.16
CA GLY A 16 -19.64 2.54 -11.34
C GLY A 16 -19.34 1.08 -11.03
N ASN A 17 -19.02 0.31 -12.07
CA ASN A 17 -18.52 -1.04 -11.89
C ASN A 17 -17.09 -0.99 -11.29
N VAL A 18 -16.81 -1.81 -10.28
CA VAL A 18 -15.51 -1.76 -9.59
C VAL A 18 -14.34 -2.07 -10.54
N LYS A 19 -14.54 -2.96 -11.51
CA LYS A 19 -13.53 -3.26 -12.54
C LYS A 19 -13.22 -2.03 -13.39
N THR A 20 -14.23 -1.26 -13.78
CA THR A 20 -14.03 -0.05 -14.61
C THR A 20 -13.41 1.09 -13.82
N ILE A 21 -13.73 1.22 -12.53
CA ILE A 21 -13.15 2.23 -11.63
C ILE A 21 -11.63 2.04 -11.51
N PHE A 22 -11.16 0.80 -11.42
CA PHE A 22 -9.75 0.49 -11.28
C PHE A 22 -9.04 0.12 -12.59
N GLN A 23 -9.73 0.10 -13.74
CA GLN A 23 -9.17 -0.45 -14.99
C GLN A 23 -7.89 0.25 -15.50
N LYS A 24 -7.70 1.53 -15.18
CA LYS A 24 -6.56 2.34 -15.63
C LYS A 24 -5.46 2.47 -14.57
N LYS A 25 -5.48 1.65 -13.52
CA LYS A 25 -4.42 1.65 -12.51
C LYS A 25 -3.15 1.01 -13.06
N ASP A 26 -2.03 1.34 -12.42
CA ASP A 26 -0.75 0.64 -12.59
C ASP A 26 -0.99 -0.88 -12.53
N PRO A 27 -0.48 -1.73 -13.45
CA PRO A 27 -0.70 -3.17 -13.40
C PRO A 27 -0.31 -3.79 -12.04
N ARG A 28 0.68 -3.22 -11.35
CA ARG A 28 1.09 -3.65 -10.01
C ARG A 28 0.00 -3.44 -8.96
N PHE A 29 -0.93 -2.51 -9.13
CA PHE A 29 -2.12 -2.38 -8.27
C PHE A 29 -2.92 -3.69 -8.25
N HIS A 30 -3.21 -4.26 -9.42
CA HIS A 30 -3.99 -5.50 -9.57
C HIS A 30 -3.23 -6.75 -9.12
N ALA A 31 -1.89 -6.71 -9.13
CA ALA A 31 -1.03 -7.76 -8.59
C ALA A 31 -0.89 -7.67 -7.05
N THR A 32 -1.05 -6.48 -6.49
CA THR A 32 -0.71 -6.21 -5.08
C THR A 32 -1.91 -6.21 -4.16
N ILE A 33 -3.07 -5.75 -4.64
CA ILE A 33 -4.22 -5.44 -3.79
C ILE A 33 -5.45 -6.18 -4.28
N PHE A 34 -6.15 -6.81 -3.32
CA PHE A 34 -7.51 -7.25 -3.47
C PHE A 34 -8.50 -6.11 -3.25
N TYR A 35 -9.50 -6.01 -4.14
CA TYR A 35 -10.63 -5.08 -4.04
C TYR A 35 -11.95 -5.78 -4.36
N ASN A 36 -13.07 -5.13 -4.02
CA ASN A 36 -14.41 -5.70 -4.18
C ASN A 36 -14.68 -6.18 -5.62
N GLY A 37 -15.24 -7.38 -5.76
CA GLY A 37 -15.60 -7.95 -7.06
C GLY A 37 -14.47 -8.64 -7.80
N GLN A 38 -13.28 -8.80 -7.20
CA GLN A 38 -12.21 -9.59 -7.82
C GLN A 38 -12.46 -11.10 -7.66
N PRO A 39 -12.21 -11.89 -8.72
CA PRO A 39 -12.18 -13.33 -8.61
C PRO A 39 -10.96 -13.80 -7.81
N TRP A 40 -11.14 -14.84 -7.01
CA TRP A 40 -10.10 -15.56 -6.30
C TRP A 40 -10.54 -16.99 -6.00
N GLN A 41 -9.77 -17.98 -6.46
CA GLN A 41 -9.96 -19.40 -6.19
C GLN A 41 -11.39 -19.92 -6.49
N GLY A 42 -11.95 -19.47 -7.61
CA GLY A 42 -13.28 -19.90 -8.08
C GLY A 42 -14.47 -19.17 -7.45
N ASP A 43 -14.25 -18.19 -6.58
CA ASP A 43 -15.28 -17.31 -6.05
C ASP A 43 -14.94 -15.83 -6.30
N THR A 44 -15.88 -14.94 -6.02
CA THR A 44 -15.72 -13.50 -6.10
C THR A 44 -15.71 -12.89 -4.71
N LEU A 45 -14.68 -12.08 -4.43
CA LEU A 45 -14.57 -11.28 -3.21
C LEU A 45 -15.71 -10.28 -3.12
N ARG A 46 -16.47 -10.32 -2.02
CA ARG A 46 -17.58 -9.42 -1.71
C ARG A 46 -17.20 -8.61 -0.47
N LEU A 47 -16.54 -7.47 -0.71
CA LEU A 47 -16.00 -6.57 0.31
C LEU A 47 -16.89 -5.35 0.58
N TYR A 48 -18.11 -5.30 0.04
CA TYR A 48 -19.01 -4.16 0.26
C TYR A 48 -19.62 -4.16 1.67
N TRP A 49 -19.79 -2.97 2.23
CA TRP A 49 -20.18 -2.73 3.63
C TRP A 49 -21.70 -2.55 3.81
N GLY A 50 -22.40 -2.29 2.72
CA GLY A 50 -23.84 -2.13 2.74
C GLY A 50 -24.41 -1.90 1.36
N THR A 51 -25.68 -1.57 1.35
CA THR A 51 -26.44 -1.31 0.13
C THR A 51 -27.07 0.07 0.15
N ARG A 52 -27.31 0.65 -1.03
CA ARG A 52 -28.17 1.82 -1.22
C ARG A 52 -29.37 1.42 -2.06
N THR A 53 -30.57 1.71 -1.57
CA THR A 53 -31.84 1.43 -2.26
C THR A 53 -32.82 2.57 -2.02
N GLY A 54 -33.39 3.13 -3.07
CA GLY A 54 -34.24 4.32 -2.99
C GLY A 54 -33.51 5.52 -2.36
N GLY A 55 -32.19 5.61 -2.54
CA GLY A 55 -31.34 6.64 -1.91
C GLY A 55 -31.00 6.42 -0.43
N VAL A 56 -31.56 5.39 0.22
CA VAL A 56 -31.29 5.06 1.62
C VAL A 56 -30.14 4.07 1.73
N VAL A 57 -29.12 4.40 2.53
CA VAL A 57 -27.99 3.51 2.82
C VAL A 57 -28.33 2.63 4.02
N THR A 58 -28.19 1.31 3.86
CA THR A 58 -28.30 0.33 4.94
C THR A 58 -26.96 -0.37 5.13
N GLU A 59 -26.40 -0.27 6.34
CA GLU A 59 -25.17 -0.95 6.73
C GLU A 59 -25.45 -2.45 6.93
N ALA A 60 -24.97 -3.25 5.98
CA ALA A 60 -25.14 -4.69 5.97
C ALA A 60 -23.93 -5.31 5.24
N PRO A 61 -22.81 -5.54 5.95
CA PRO A 61 -21.59 -5.99 5.32
C PRO A 61 -21.76 -7.35 4.65
N ALA A 62 -21.19 -7.47 3.45
CA ALA A 62 -21.10 -8.72 2.74
C ALA A 62 -20.19 -9.72 3.46
N LYS A 63 -20.23 -10.98 3.01
CA LYS A 63 -19.53 -12.10 3.67
C LYS A 63 -18.03 -11.86 3.92
N ASP A 64 -17.33 -11.18 3.01
CA ASP A 64 -15.88 -10.96 3.11
C ASP A 64 -15.53 -9.59 3.74
N ALA A 65 -16.56 -8.80 4.11
CA ALA A 65 -16.45 -7.54 4.85
C ALA A 65 -17.02 -7.64 6.27
N LYS A 66 -17.33 -8.85 6.75
CA LYS A 66 -17.99 -9.08 8.03
C LYS A 66 -17.04 -9.69 9.06
N GLY A 67 -17.12 -9.22 10.30
CA GLY A 67 -16.40 -9.79 11.44
C GLY A 67 -15.14 -9.02 11.82
N PRO A 68 -14.47 -9.41 12.93
CA PRO A 68 -13.32 -8.71 13.48
C PRO A 68 -12.09 -8.72 12.56
N ASP A 69 -11.99 -9.74 11.70
CA ASP A 69 -10.85 -9.93 10.79
C ASP A 69 -11.08 -9.31 9.40
N ALA A 70 -12.21 -8.64 9.18
CA ALA A 70 -12.52 -7.98 7.93
C ALA A 70 -11.61 -6.76 7.67
N THR A 71 -11.39 -6.43 6.40
CA THR A 71 -10.66 -5.23 6.02
C THR A 71 -11.29 -3.97 6.59
N LYS A 72 -10.47 -3.08 7.18
CA LYS A 72 -10.91 -1.75 7.66
C LYS A 72 -10.77 -0.66 6.61
N THR A 73 -10.18 -0.96 5.45
CA THR A 73 -9.83 0.03 4.42
C THR A 73 -10.61 -0.14 3.12
N GLY A 74 -11.30 -1.28 2.95
CA GLY A 74 -11.93 -1.70 1.69
C GLY A 74 -11.00 -2.43 0.73
N PHE A 75 -9.74 -2.65 1.16
CA PHE A 75 -8.69 -3.31 0.38
C PHE A 75 -7.98 -4.38 1.21
N ILE A 76 -7.49 -5.44 0.57
CA ILE A 76 -6.75 -6.53 1.22
C ILE A 76 -5.42 -6.77 0.49
N LEU A 77 -4.39 -7.24 1.18
CA LEU A 77 -3.12 -7.64 0.56
C LEU A 77 -3.33 -8.87 -0.34
N LYS A 78 -2.93 -8.77 -1.61
CA LYS A 78 -2.87 -9.88 -2.56
C LYS A 78 -1.44 -10.34 -2.85
N LYS A 79 -0.48 -9.41 -2.78
CA LYS A 79 0.94 -9.68 -3.09
C LYS A 79 1.42 -10.94 -2.35
N PHE A 80 2.33 -11.67 -3.02
CA PHE A 80 2.88 -12.97 -2.61
C PHE A 80 1.95 -14.17 -2.83
N LEU A 81 0.63 -13.99 -2.81
CA LEU A 81 -0.30 -15.09 -2.92
C LEU A 81 -0.37 -15.66 -4.34
N ASP A 82 -0.29 -16.99 -4.43
CA ASP A 82 -0.57 -17.75 -5.65
C ASP A 82 -1.97 -18.37 -5.55
N GLU A 83 -2.79 -18.10 -6.56
CA GLU A 83 -4.17 -18.58 -6.63
C GLU A 83 -4.24 -20.11 -6.76
N ASN A 84 -3.20 -20.75 -7.28
CA ASN A 84 -3.15 -22.20 -7.51
C ASN A 84 -2.77 -23.00 -6.26
N LEU A 85 -2.28 -22.33 -5.21
CA LEU A 85 -1.89 -23.00 -3.97
C LEU A 85 -3.12 -23.25 -3.09
N LYS A 86 -3.18 -24.45 -2.50
CA LYS A 86 -4.21 -24.78 -1.52
C LYS A 86 -3.96 -24.00 -0.24
N ARG A 87 -5.03 -23.61 0.43
CA ARG A 87 -4.93 -23.02 1.78
C ARG A 87 -4.16 -24.00 2.70
N PRO A 88 -3.04 -23.58 3.29
CA PRO A 88 -2.29 -24.42 4.23
C PRO A 88 -3.11 -24.63 5.51
N LYS A 89 -2.72 -25.62 6.32
CA LYS A 89 -3.31 -25.76 7.66
C LYS A 89 -2.94 -24.57 8.53
N ASP A 90 -3.75 -24.32 9.55
CA ASP A 90 -3.47 -23.22 10.48
C ASP A 90 -2.09 -23.41 11.14
N GLY A 91 -1.24 -22.39 11.05
CA GLY A 91 0.14 -22.41 11.55
C GLY A 91 1.18 -22.88 10.53
N GLU A 92 0.78 -23.29 9.32
CA GLU A 92 1.67 -23.70 8.23
C GLU A 92 1.70 -22.63 7.12
N SER A 93 2.83 -22.51 6.43
CA SER A 93 3.00 -21.63 5.28
C SER A 93 4.18 -22.09 4.42
N ASP A 94 3.92 -22.35 3.14
CA ASP A 94 4.95 -22.61 2.12
C ASP A 94 5.32 -21.34 1.33
N GLN A 95 4.84 -20.18 1.80
CA GLN A 95 5.07 -18.90 1.13
C GLN A 95 6.51 -18.40 1.36
N ASP A 96 7.26 -18.26 0.27
CA ASP A 96 8.58 -17.65 0.31
C ASP A 96 8.49 -16.17 0.69
N TRP A 97 9.34 -15.77 1.66
CA TRP A 97 9.51 -14.38 2.04
C TRP A 97 10.78 -13.81 1.40
N ILE A 98 10.59 -12.86 0.48
CA ILE A 98 11.69 -12.23 -0.24
C ILE A 98 12.34 -11.17 0.66
N VAL A 99 13.60 -11.40 1.03
CA VAL A 99 14.39 -10.44 1.83
C VAL A 99 15.13 -9.45 0.93
N PHE A 100 15.69 -9.92 -0.19
CA PHE A 100 16.36 -9.11 -1.20
C PHE A 100 15.96 -9.59 -2.59
N ARG A 101 15.80 -8.67 -3.54
CA ARG A 101 15.56 -9.01 -4.95
C ARG A 101 16.12 -7.95 -5.88
N TYR A 102 16.31 -8.34 -7.13
CA TYR A 102 16.94 -7.50 -8.14
C TYR A 102 16.27 -6.14 -8.34
N GLY A 103 14.94 -6.06 -8.20
CA GLY A 103 14.22 -4.78 -8.28
C GLY A 103 14.66 -3.76 -7.22
N GLU A 104 14.99 -4.23 -6.01
CA GLU A 104 15.56 -3.36 -4.96
C GLU A 104 16.96 -2.88 -5.35
N ILE A 105 17.80 -3.74 -5.92
CA ILE A 105 19.16 -3.40 -6.34
C ILE A 105 19.15 -2.27 -7.37
N LEU A 106 18.26 -2.35 -8.37
CA LEU A 106 18.06 -1.30 -9.36
C LEU A 106 17.63 0.03 -8.73
N LEU A 107 16.75 -0.02 -7.72
CA LEU A 107 16.27 1.17 -7.04
C LEU A 107 17.31 1.76 -6.07
N ASN A 108 18.12 0.92 -5.42
CA ASN A 108 19.26 1.34 -4.62
C ASN A 108 20.30 2.05 -5.50
N TYR A 109 20.60 1.48 -6.69
CA TYR A 109 21.45 2.09 -7.70
C TYR A 109 20.87 3.43 -8.18
N ALA A 110 19.59 3.48 -8.53
CA ALA A 110 18.96 4.68 -9.05
C ALA A 110 18.94 5.84 -8.04
N GLU A 111 18.68 5.54 -6.76
CA GLU A 111 18.72 6.54 -5.70
C GLU A 111 20.14 7.08 -5.48
N ALA A 112 21.14 6.20 -5.37
CA ALA A 112 22.53 6.62 -5.23
C ALA A 112 23.02 7.43 -6.44
N ALA A 113 22.67 7.00 -7.66
CA ALA A 113 23.00 7.72 -8.89
C ALA A 113 22.38 9.13 -8.90
N PHE A 114 21.11 9.26 -8.48
CA PHE A 114 20.45 10.56 -8.41
C PHE A 114 21.14 11.50 -7.43
N GLU A 115 21.48 11.03 -6.22
CA GLU A 115 22.17 11.83 -5.20
C GLU A 115 23.60 12.22 -5.61
N LEU A 116 24.21 11.49 -6.54
CA LEU A 116 25.50 11.80 -7.16
C LEU A 116 25.37 12.65 -8.43
N SER A 117 24.19 13.20 -8.72
CA SER A 117 23.88 13.98 -9.93
C SER A 117 24.09 13.21 -11.25
N LYS A 118 24.02 11.88 -11.22
CA LYS A 118 24.06 11.01 -12.40
C LYS A 118 22.64 10.69 -12.87
N THR A 119 21.96 11.69 -13.41
CA THR A 119 20.52 11.61 -13.73
C THR A 119 20.18 10.57 -14.80
N ASP A 120 21.06 10.32 -15.77
CA ASP A 120 20.81 9.30 -16.80
C ASP A 120 20.87 7.88 -16.21
N ASP A 121 21.82 7.61 -15.32
CA ASP A 121 21.91 6.35 -14.59
C ASP A 121 20.70 6.11 -13.67
N ALA A 122 20.27 7.16 -12.96
CA ALA A 122 19.08 7.11 -12.12
C ALA A 122 17.81 6.82 -12.93
N LYS A 123 17.65 7.53 -14.06
CA LYS A 123 16.54 7.34 -14.98
C LYS A 123 16.54 5.93 -15.58
N TRP A 124 17.71 5.43 -15.98
CA TRP A 124 17.85 4.07 -16.49
C TRP A 124 17.38 3.04 -15.47
N GLY A 125 17.87 3.09 -14.23
CA GLY A 125 17.50 2.11 -13.18
C GLY A 125 16.00 2.12 -12.87
N VAL A 126 15.38 3.30 -12.80
CA VAL A 126 13.91 3.43 -12.63
C VAL A 126 13.16 2.89 -13.85
N ASN A 127 13.60 3.20 -15.07
CA ASN A 127 12.91 2.76 -16.28
C ASN A 127 12.99 1.25 -16.50
N GLN A 128 14.03 0.56 -16.02
CA GLN A 128 14.06 -0.92 -16.00
C GLN A 128 12.90 -1.52 -15.19
N ILE A 129 12.56 -0.92 -14.05
CA ILE A 129 11.42 -1.35 -13.23
C ILE A 129 10.10 -1.07 -13.94
N ARG A 130 9.97 0.13 -14.51
CA ARG A 130 8.75 0.59 -15.18
C ARG A 130 8.43 -0.21 -16.43
N GLU A 131 9.44 -0.47 -17.25
CA GLU A 131 9.33 -1.29 -18.45
C GLU A 131 8.82 -2.70 -18.11
N ARG A 132 9.45 -3.37 -17.13
CA ARG A 132 8.99 -4.70 -16.66
C ARG A 132 7.55 -4.66 -16.16
N ALA A 133 7.16 -3.58 -15.47
CA ALA A 133 5.80 -3.41 -14.96
C ALA A 133 4.76 -3.03 -16.04
N GLY A 134 5.16 -2.80 -17.29
CA GLY A 134 4.26 -2.35 -18.36
C GLY A 134 3.82 -0.89 -18.21
N ILE A 135 4.65 -0.06 -17.57
CA ILE A 135 4.45 1.36 -17.32
C ILE A 135 5.30 2.18 -18.30
N LEU A 136 4.77 3.33 -18.75
CA LEU A 136 5.54 4.22 -19.62
C LEU A 136 6.87 4.66 -18.97
N PRO A 137 7.98 4.69 -19.70
CA PRO A 137 9.24 5.18 -19.16
C PRO A 137 9.13 6.67 -18.79
N LEU A 138 9.97 7.11 -17.86
CA LEU A 138 10.15 8.51 -17.54
C LEU A 138 11.15 9.15 -18.50
N GLU A 139 10.81 10.32 -19.03
CA GLU A 139 11.70 11.15 -19.83
C GLU A 139 12.69 11.94 -18.95
N THR A 140 12.18 12.45 -17.82
CA THR A 140 12.95 13.18 -16.80
C THR A 140 12.84 12.48 -15.47
N ILE A 141 13.90 12.57 -14.66
CA ILE A 141 13.95 11.96 -13.34
C ILE A 141 14.08 13.03 -12.27
N THR A 142 13.33 12.85 -11.18
CA THR A 142 13.46 13.60 -9.94
C THR A 142 13.63 12.62 -8.78
N LEU A 143 14.13 13.10 -7.64
CA LEU A 143 14.16 12.30 -6.41
C LEU A 143 12.76 11.80 -6.02
N GLY A 144 11.74 12.62 -6.25
CA GLY A 144 10.34 12.23 -6.05
C GLY A 144 9.94 11.02 -6.89
N ASN A 145 10.37 10.96 -8.16
CA ASN A 145 10.12 9.79 -9.02
C ASN A 145 10.82 8.54 -8.50
N VAL A 146 12.10 8.63 -8.11
CA VAL A 146 12.84 7.48 -7.54
C VAL A 146 12.16 6.95 -6.28
N ARG A 147 11.81 7.85 -5.35
CA ARG A 147 11.14 7.49 -4.10
C ARG A 147 9.74 6.91 -4.33
N HIS A 148 9.01 7.45 -5.30
CA HIS A 148 7.69 6.94 -5.68
C HIS A 148 7.79 5.54 -6.29
N GLU A 149 8.69 5.33 -7.25
CA GLU A 149 8.89 4.02 -7.87
C GLU A 149 9.29 2.97 -6.82
N ARG A 150 10.18 3.34 -5.89
CA ARG A 150 10.55 2.49 -4.75
C ARG A 150 9.35 2.13 -3.87
N GLN A 151 8.48 3.11 -3.59
CA GLN A 151 7.27 2.88 -2.80
C GLN A 151 6.33 1.87 -3.46
N ILE A 152 6.11 1.97 -4.77
CA ILE A 152 5.18 1.09 -5.50
C ILE A 152 5.78 -0.30 -5.69
N GLU A 153 7.04 -0.36 -6.11
CA GLU A 153 7.72 -1.62 -6.41
C GLU A 153 7.88 -2.48 -5.15
N LEU A 154 8.31 -1.88 -4.04
CA LEU A 154 8.64 -2.57 -2.78
C LEU A 154 7.50 -2.49 -1.74
N VAL A 155 6.28 -2.15 -2.15
CA VAL A 155 5.13 -2.10 -1.23
C VAL A 155 4.92 -3.48 -0.58
N PHE A 156 4.64 -3.48 0.73
CA PHE A 156 4.50 -4.68 1.56
C PHE A 156 5.74 -5.58 1.68
N GLU A 157 6.93 -5.10 1.29
CA GLU A 157 8.22 -5.80 1.46
C GLU A 157 9.05 -5.18 2.61
N THR A 158 8.41 -4.64 3.65
CA THR A 158 9.09 -4.08 4.84
C THR A 158 9.98 -2.83 4.61
N HIS A 159 10.03 -2.27 3.40
CA HIS A 159 10.88 -1.09 3.11
C HIS A 159 10.30 0.25 3.58
N ARG A 160 8.99 0.47 3.40
CA ARG A 160 8.38 1.82 3.54
C ARG A 160 8.67 2.48 4.88
N PHE A 161 8.63 1.72 5.97
CA PHE A 161 8.91 2.25 7.31
C PHE A 161 10.34 2.79 7.42
N TRP A 162 11.32 2.04 6.94
CA TRP A 162 12.74 2.42 6.99
C TRP A 162 13.07 3.52 5.99
N ASP A 163 12.48 3.47 4.80
CA ASP A 163 12.66 4.51 3.77
C ASP A 163 12.21 5.89 4.27
N LEU A 164 11.02 5.97 4.87
CA LEU A 164 10.54 7.23 5.44
C LEU A 164 11.43 7.75 6.58
N ARG A 165 12.00 6.84 7.38
CA ARG A 165 12.89 7.18 8.49
C ARG A 165 14.23 7.72 8.00
N ARG A 166 14.89 7.04 7.07
CA ARG A 166 16.20 7.46 6.53
C ARG A 166 16.09 8.73 5.70
N TRP A 167 14.97 8.95 5.00
CA TRP A 167 14.69 10.19 4.28
C TRP A 167 14.27 11.34 5.20
N ARG A 168 14.09 11.11 6.50
CA ARG A 168 13.63 12.11 7.48
C ARG A 168 12.29 12.76 7.13
N ILE A 169 11.38 12.00 6.51
CA ILE A 169 10.02 12.44 6.17
C ILE A 169 8.93 11.62 6.87
N ALA A 170 9.29 10.70 7.78
CA ALA A 170 8.34 9.88 8.51
C ALA A 170 7.36 10.72 9.34
N GLN A 171 7.83 11.78 10.00
CA GLN A 171 6.95 12.68 10.75
C GLN A 171 5.87 13.32 9.86
N GLN A 172 6.27 13.83 8.70
CA GLN A 172 5.35 14.44 7.74
C GLN A 172 4.41 13.41 7.11
N THR A 173 4.89 12.19 6.86
CA THR A 173 4.14 11.18 6.08
C THR A 173 3.25 10.30 6.95
N LEU A 174 3.62 10.06 8.21
CA LEU A 174 2.95 9.12 9.11
C LEU A 174 2.09 9.82 10.17
N THR A 175 2.02 11.15 10.14
CA THR A 175 1.13 11.95 11.00
C THR A 175 -0.09 12.38 10.20
N GLY A 176 -1.27 12.25 10.80
CA GLY A 176 -2.54 12.67 10.24
C GLY A 176 -3.54 11.54 10.02
N THR A 177 -4.60 11.86 9.28
CA THR A 177 -5.70 10.95 8.98
C THR A 177 -5.34 10.01 7.83
N PHE A 178 -5.43 8.71 8.07
CA PHE A 178 -5.35 7.68 7.02
C PHE A 178 -6.76 7.31 6.59
N HIS A 179 -6.99 7.21 5.28
CA HIS A 179 -8.33 7.06 4.74
C HIS A 179 -8.61 5.63 4.27
N ALA A 180 -9.83 5.19 4.52
CA ALA A 180 -10.44 3.99 3.95
C ALA A 180 -11.36 4.40 2.79
N ALA A 181 -11.51 3.52 1.79
CA ALA A 181 -12.54 3.64 0.77
C ALA A 181 -13.43 2.39 0.84
N LEU A 182 -14.53 2.48 1.57
CA LEU A 182 -15.42 1.36 1.85
C LEU A 182 -16.46 1.24 0.73
N PRO A 183 -16.51 0.13 -0.02
CA PRO A 183 -17.46 0.00 -1.13
C PRO A 183 -18.88 -0.27 -0.61
N TYR A 184 -19.87 0.28 -1.30
CA TYR A 184 -21.30 0.06 -1.09
C TYR A 184 -21.95 -0.28 -2.41
N PHE A 185 -22.90 -1.21 -2.40
CA PHE A 185 -23.61 -1.60 -3.61
C PHE A 185 -24.89 -0.77 -3.77
N ASP A 186 -25.00 -0.03 -4.87
CA ASP A 186 -26.23 0.63 -5.26
C ASP A 186 -27.13 -0.36 -6.01
N VAL A 187 -28.27 -0.69 -5.40
CA VAL A 187 -29.22 -1.67 -5.93
C VAL A 187 -29.97 -1.14 -7.15
N ASP A 188 -30.30 0.15 -7.15
CA ASP A 188 -31.09 0.79 -8.21
C ASP A 188 -30.25 0.95 -9.48
N LEU A 189 -28.99 1.39 -9.32
CA LEU A 189 -28.04 1.61 -10.41
C LEU A 189 -27.26 0.35 -10.79
N LYS A 190 -27.30 -0.70 -9.95
CA LYS A 190 -26.48 -1.93 -10.09
C LYS A 190 -24.98 -1.62 -10.22
N THR A 191 -24.51 -0.65 -9.44
CA THR A 191 -23.12 -0.17 -9.43
C THR A 191 -22.59 -0.10 -8.00
N TYR A 192 -21.33 0.27 -7.84
CA TYR A 192 -20.72 0.54 -6.55
C TYR A 192 -20.34 2.00 -6.43
N PHE A 193 -20.50 2.53 -5.23
CA PHE A 193 -19.93 3.79 -4.78
C PHE A 193 -19.10 3.53 -3.52
N PHE A 194 -18.35 4.53 -3.05
CA PHE A 194 -17.52 4.39 -1.87
C PHE A 194 -17.87 5.43 -0.81
N ARG A 195 -17.76 5.03 0.45
CA ARG A 195 -17.71 5.98 1.57
C ARG A 195 -16.28 6.09 2.05
N VAL A 196 -15.79 7.33 2.11
CA VAL A 196 -14.47 7.63 2.69
C VAL A 196 -14.62 7.71 4.21
N ALA A 197 -13.74 7.03 4.93
CA ALA A 197 -13.72 7.03 6.39
C ALA A 197 -12.28 7.15 6.91
N ASN A 198 -12.11 7.51 8.18
CA ASN A 198 -10.81 7.36 8.85
C ASN A 198 -10.56 5.86 9.10
N ALA A 199 -9.49 5.31 8.51
CA ALA A 199 -9.13 3.90 8.57
C ALA A 199 -8.78 3.41 9.99
N ASP A 200 -8.24 4.30 10.83
CA ASP A 200 -7.83 3.97 12.20
C ASP A 200 -8.85 4.47 13.24
N GLY A 201 -9.78 5.33 12.83
CA GLY A 201 -10.74 6.00 13.73
C GLY A 201 -10.15 7.16 14.53
N PHE A 202 -8.86 7.45 14.39
CA PHE A 202 -8.16 8.58 15.01
C PHE A 202 -6.99 9.04 14.12
N ASP A 203 -6.40 10.19 14.43
CA ASP A 203 -5.23 10.68 13.71
C ASP A 203 -3.94 10.07 14.25
N ARG A 204 -3.08 9.59 13.35
CA ARG A 204 -1.76 9.09 13.74
C ARG A 204 -0.84 10.24 14.10
N ILE A 205 0.08 10.01 15.04
CA ILE A 205 1.11 10.97 15.41
C ILE A 205 2.47 10.28 15.38
N PHE A 206 3.37 10.76 14.51
CA PHE A 206 4.77 10.35 14.50
C PHE A 206 5.63 11.47 15.09
N LYS A 207 6.21 11.24 16.27
CA LYS A 207 7.03 12.23 16.97
C LYS A 207 8.51 12.16 16.56
N PRO A 208 9.31 13.22 16.73
CA PRO A 208 10.73 13.21 16.39
C PRO A 208 11.53 12.05 17.01
N GLN A 209 11.24 11.64 18.25
CA GLN A 209 11.92 10.50 18.88
C GLN A 209 11.63 9.16 18.18
N HIS A 210 10.50 9.00 17.48
CA HIS A 210 10.14 7.76 16.77
C HIS A 210 11.08 7.45 15.58
N TYR A 211 11.98 8.37 15.21
CA TYR A 211 13.08 8.06 14.28
C TYR A 211 14.10 7.08 14.86
N TYR A 212 14.10 6.84 16.18
CA TYR A 212 14.92 5.85 16.86
C TYR A 212 14.04 4.86 17.64
N LEU A 213 14.56 3.65 17.89
CA LEU A 213 13.88 2.67 18.75
C LEU A 213 14.40 2.81 20.18
N PRO A 214 13.56 2.72 21.21
CA PRO A 214 14.03 2.81 22.60
C PRO A 214 14.97 1.64 22.94
N ILE A 215 16.02 1.94 23.68
CA ILE A 215 16.90 0.93 24.29
C ILE A 215 16.21 0.33 25.52
N THR A 216 15.39 1.12 26.22
CA THR A 216 14.58 0.84 27.42
C THR A 216 15.36 0.90 28.73
N GLU A 217 14.70 1.37 29.79
CA GLU A 217 15.24 1.45 31.16
C GLU A 217 15.81 0.11 31.63
N SER A 218 15.16 -1.01 31.32
CA SER A 218 15.63 -2.35 31.69
C SER A 218 17.05 -2.64 31.18
N ARG A 219 17.35 -2.26 29.92
CA ARG A 219 18.69 -2.46 29.35
C ARG A 219 19.71 -1.46 29.90
N ILE A 220 19.29 -0.22 30.15
CA ILE A 220 20.14 0.83 30.72
C ILE A 220 20.54 0.48 32.16
N ASN A 221 19.58 -0.01 32.96
CA ASN A 221 19.83 -0.42 34.34
C ASN A 221 20.82 -1.60 34.42
N ASN A 222 20.79 -2.51 33.44
CA ASN A 222 21.74 -3.62 33.34
C ASN A 222 23.13 -3.20 32.87
N ASN A 223 23.24 -2.10 32.12
CA ASN A 223 24.52 -1.57 31.65
C ASN A 223 24.50 -0.04 31.69
N PRO A 224 25.02 0.58 32.77
CA PRO A 224 24.98 2.04 32.95
C PRO A 224 25.84 2.82 31.94
N LYS A 225 26.59 2.13 31.07
CA LYS A 225 27.31 2.75 29.94
C LYS A 225 26.42 2.95 28.70
N LEU A 226 25.23 2.35 28.66
CA LEU A 226 24.26 2.59 27.60
C LEU A 226 23.54 3.92 27.86
N VAL A 227 23.58 4.80 26.89
CA VAL A 227 22.82 6.06 26.89
C VAL A 227 21.59 5.84 26.01
N GLU A 228 20.42 6.25 26.49
CA GLU A 228 19.16 6.13 25.74
C GLU A 228 19.19 6.95 24.44
N ASN A 229 18.40 6.51 23.47
CA ASN A 229 18.16 7.26 22.24
C ASN A 229 17.39 8.56 22.52
N PRO A 230 17.60 9.62 21.71
CA PRO A 230 17.01 10.93 21.97
C PRO A 230 15.49 10.90 22.11
N GLY A 231 14.99 11.41 23.25
CA GLY A 231 13.56 11.60 23.53
C GLY A 231 12.82 10.36 24.07
N TYR A 232 13.55 9.33 24.49
CA TYR A 232 13.07 8.21 25.30
C TYR A 232 13.67 8.24 26.70
#